data_AF-A0A845GFJ6-F1
#
_entry.id   AF-A0A845GFJ6-F1
#
_cell.length_a   1.000
_cell.length_b   1.000
_cell.length_c   1.000
_cell.angle_alpha   90.00
_cell.angle_beta   90.00
_cell.angle_gamma   90.00
#
_symmetry.space_group_name_H-M   'P 1'
#
loop_
_entity.id
_entity.type
_entity.pdbx_description
1 polymer ?
#
loop_
_entity_poly.entity_id
_entity_poly.type
_entity_poly.pdbx_seq_one_letter_code
_entity_poly.pdbx_strand_id
1 'polypeptide(L)'
;MTLDEYTLDSKKRGALILALRKAIVSEFTTEDWREFGYLSGESDFIQRHDRLLRSLHWRDPDYGDCVLQALERFSREGWDVVDQLINHPKLTSQLLAEIPNLSIFVRTNIQSVHTEAPSSLSSGDVVLLALNDAEHLMRISGPVSAVDRLHTALHGYFRSLCIESGITVADDASLTALFKVLRTAHPILKDLGSYDNDLVRVLHGFANAIDAINSLRNNGSIAHPSDDLLGEPEAHLAANATRTIFNYIRAKVRH
;
A
#
# COMPACT_ATOMS: atom_id res chain seq x y z
N MET A 1 -10.35 -9.22 -13.93
CA MET A 1 -9.59 -8.96 -15.17
C MET A 1 -8.16 -9.41 -14.93
N THR A 2 -7.66 -10.35 -15.73
CA THR A 2 -6.25 -10.80 -15.65
C THR A 2 -5.35 -9.90 -16.52
N LEU A 3 -4.04 -9.96 -16.30
CA LEU A 3 -3.08 -9.22 -17.13
C LEU A 3 -3.12 -9.71 -18.58
N ASP A 4 -3.33 -11.02 -18.80
CA ASP A 4 -3.58 -11.60 -20.12
C ASP A 4 -4.80 -10.97 -20.81
N GLU A 5 -5.94 -10.87 -20.12
CA GLU A 5 -7.16 -10.24 -20.66
C GLU A 5 -6.95 -8.75 -21.00
N TYR A 6 -6.20 -8.03 -20.17
CA TYR A 6 -5.87 -6.62 -20.39
C TYR A 6 -5.00 -6.41 -21.63
N THR A 7 -4.07 -7.34 -21.88
CA THR A 7 -3.05 -7.22 -22.94
C THR A 7 -3.50 -7.80 -24.29
N LEU A 8 -4.69 -8.38 -24.37
CA LEU A 8 -5.36 -8.70 -25.65
C LEU A 8 -5.59 -7.43 -26.50
N ASP A 9 -5.80 -6.29 -25.85
CA ASP A 9 -5.84 -5.00 -26.53
C ASP A 9 -4.42 -4.53 -26.89
N SER A 10 -4.12 -4.50 -28.19
CA SER A 10 -2.81 -4.14 -28.71
C SER A 10 -2.36 -2.73 -28.32
N LYS A 11 -3.28 -1.78 -28.13
CA LYS A 11 -2.96 -0.42 -27.67
C LYS A 11 -2.60 -0.41 -26.20
N LYS A 12 -3.37 -1.12 -25.35
CA LYS A 12 -3.06 -1.24 -23.91
C LYS A 12 -1.73 -1.95 -23.69
N ARG A 13 -1.50 -3.03 -24.44
CA ARG A 13 -0.23 -3.75 -24.45
C ARG A 13 0.94 -2.84 -24.83
N GLY A 14 0.81 -2.09 -25.92
CA GLY A 14 1.85 -1.15 -26.35
C GLY A 14 2.15 -0.07 -25.31
N ALA A 15 1.10 0.50 -24.70
CA ALA A 15 1.25 1.50 -23.65
C ALA A 15 1.99 0.94 -22.42
N LEU A 16 1.60 -0.26 -21.94
CA LEU A 16 2.26 -0.93 -20.83
C LEU A 16 3.75 -1.15 -21.07
N ILE A 17 4.12 -1.69 -22.24
CA ILE A 17 5.52 -1.96 -22.58
C ILE A 17 6.34 -0.66 -22.64
N LEU A 18 5.77 0.43 -23.17
CA LEU A 18 6.45 1.72 -23.23
C LEU A 18 6.64 2.36 -21.84
N ALA A 19 5.64 2.27 -20.97
CA ALA A 19 5.73 2.76 -19.60
C ALA A 19 6.77 1.97 -18.80
N LEU A 20 6.79 0.63 -18.94
CA LEU A 20 7.81 -0.24 -18.34
C LEU A 20 9.21 0.11 -18.84
N ARG A 21 9.38 0.29 -20.16
CA ARG A 21 10.66 0.72 -20.74
C ARG A 21 11.13 2.02 -20.10
N LYS A 22 10.25 3.02 -20.00
CA LYS A 22 10.60 4.33 -19.44
C LYS A 22 10.97 4.24 -17.95
N ALA A 23 10.22 3.47 -17.17
CA ALA A 23 10.49 3.28 -15.74
C ALA A 23 11.81 2.52 -15.52
N ILE A 24 12.04 1.43 -16.25
CA ILE A 24 13.28 0.64 -16.15
C ILE A 24 14.50 1.47 -16.56
N VAL A 25 14.40 2.28 -17.63
CA VAL A 25 15.51 3.15 -18.06
C VAL A 25 15.86 4.21 -17.01
N SER A 26 14.87 4.67 -16.23
CA SER A 26 15.08 5.65 -15.16
C SER A 26 15.67 5.03 -13.89
N GLU A 27 15.16 3.86 -13.47
CA GLU A 27 15.33 3.37 -12.10
C GLU A 27 16.23 2.14 -11.96
N PHE A 28 16.33 1.28 -12.98
CA PHE A 28 17.07 0.01 -12.84
C PHE A 28 18.58 0.19 -12.94
N THR A 29 19.29 -0.42 -11.99
CA THR A 29 20.73 -0.62 -12.00
C THR A 29 21.09 -2.02 -12.50
N THR A 30 22.39 -2.30 -12.65
CA THR A 30 22.89 -3.64 -12.98
C THR A 30 22.51 -4.66 -11.89
N GLU A 31 22.45 -4.24 -10.63
CA GLU A 31 22.04 -5.09 -9.51
C GLU A 31 20.56 -5.43 -9.60
N ASP A 32 19.70 -4.44 -9.86
CA ASP A 32 18.24 -4.65 -10.03
C ASP A 32 17.93 -5.65 -11.14
N TRP A 33 18.62 -5.56 -12.28
CA TRP A 33 18.45 -6.53 -13.36
C TRP A 33 18.85 -7.95 -12.96
N ARG A 34 19.91 -8.10 -12.17
CA ARG A 34 20.37 -9.41 -11.70
C ARG A 34 19.40 -9.99 -10.67
N GLU A 35 18.99 -9.20 -9.70
CA GLU A 35 18.00 -9.58 -8.69
C GLU A 35 16.67 -9.98 -9.34
N PHE A 36 16.15 -9.14 -10.24
CA PHE A 36 14.97 -9.44 -11.02
C PHE A 36 15.12 -10.74 -11.80
N GLY A 37 16.27 -10.97 -12.44
CA GLY A 37 16.54 -12.21 -13.16
C GLY A 37 16.53 -13.46 -12.28
N TYR A 38 16.96 -13.38 -11.01
CA TYR A 38 16.88 -14.51 -10.09
C TYR A 38 15.45 -14.78 -9.64
N LEU A 39 14.68 -13.72 -9.35
CA LEU A 39 13.30 -13.84 -8.87
C LEU A 39 12.34 -14.31 -9.97
N SER A 40 12.54 -13.85 -11.20
CA SER A 40 11.67 -14.15 -12.35
C SER A 40 12.05 -15.45 -13.07
N GLY A 41 13.24 -15.99 -12.84
CA GLY A 41 13.80 -17.11 -13.61
C GLY A 41 14.53 -16.69 -14.90
N GLU A 42 14.59 -15.40 -15.21
CA GLU A 42 15.20 -14.85 -16.45
C GLU A 42 16.71 -14.58 -16.37
N SER A 43 17.38 -15.09 -15.32
CA SER A 43 18.81 -14.90 -15.07
C SER A 43 19.68 -15.22 -16.28
N ASP A 44 19.43 -16.38 -16.90
CA ASP A 44 20.21 -16.88 -18.04
C ASP A 44 20.09 -15.96 -19.26
N PHE A 45 18.90 -15.41 -19.51
CA PHE A 45 18.69 -14.46 -20.60
C PHE A 45 19.38 -13.12 -20.30
N ILE A 46 19.13 -12.55 -19.13
CA ILE A 46 19.64 -11.22 -18.75
C ILE A 46 21.17 -11.20 -18.77
N GLN A 47 21.82 -12.28 -18.29
CA GLN A 47 23.28 -12.38 -18.27
C GLN A 47 23.89 -12.66 -19.65
N ARG A 48 23.19 -13.38 -20.53
CA ARG A 48 23.67 -13.70 -21.88
C ARG A 48 23.31 -12.65 -22.93
N HIS A 49 22.46 -11.68 -22.58
CA HIS A 49 22.08 -10.62 -23.50
C HIS A 49 23.31 -9.74 -23.85
N ASP A 50 23.64 -9.64 -25.15
CA ASP A 50 24.88 -9.02 -25.65
C ASP A 50 25.13 -7.57 -25.20
N ARG A 51 24.06 -6.79 -25.04
CA ARG A 51 24.08 -5.35 -24.80
C ARG A 51 23.37 -4.88 -23.52
N LEU A 52 22.40 -5.60 -22.97
CA LEU A 52 21.52 -5.06 -21.91
C LEU A 52 22.28 -4.49 -20.70
N LEU A 53 23.09 -5.31 -20.02
CA LEU A 53 23.85 -4.87 -18.84
C LEU A 53 25.03 -3.95 -19.22
N ARG A 54 25.62 -4.15 -20.40
CA ARG A 54 26.74 -3.35 -20.88
C ARG A 54 26.31 -1.92 -21.20
N SER A 55 25.24 -1.76 -21.98
CA SER A 55 24.68 -0.46 -22.36
C SER A 55 24.18 0.30 -21.13
N LEU A 56 23.63 -0.39 -20.13
CA LEU A 56 23.30 0.24 -18.84
C LEU A 56 24.55 0.76 -18.12
N HIS A 57 25.59 -0.08 -18.00
CA HIS A 57 26.83 0.27 -17.30
C HIS A 57 27.53 1.49 -17.92
N TRP A 58 27.58 1.55 -19.25
CA TRP A 58 28.23 2.64 -19.99
C TRP A 58 27.29 3.80 -20.36
N ARG A 59 26.00 3.71 -20.00
CA ARG A 59 24.95 4.67 -20.37
C ARG A 59 24.87 4.90 -21.87
N ASP A 60 24.98 3.82 -22.63
CA ASP A 60 24.93 3.86 -24.08
C ASP A 60 23.53 4.31 -24.56
N PRO A 61 23.43 5.07 -25.67
CA PRO A 61 22.14 5.52 -26.21
C PRO A 61 21.18 4.39 -26.60
N ASP A 62 21.70 3.19 -26.87
CA ASP A 62 20.93 2.01 -27.27
C ASP A 62 20.34 1.22 -26.08
N TYR A 63 20.61 1.63 -24.83
CA TYR A 63 20.11 0.91 -23.65
C TYR A 63 18.58 0.79 -23.65
N GLY A 64 17.86 1.86 -24.00
CA GLY A 64 16.40 1.83 -24.07
C GLY A 64 15.86 0.81 -25.08
N ASP A 65 16.61 0.51 -26.14
CA ASP A 65 16.20 -0.49 -27.13
C ASP A 65 16.52 -1.91 -26.66
N CYS A 66 17.59 -2.09 -25.87
CA CYS A 66 17.87 -3.35 -25.18
C CYS A 66 16.78 -3.69 -24.15
N VAL A 67 16.31 -2.70 -23.39
CA VAL A 67 15.18 -2.88 -22.46
C VAL A 67 13.92 -3.31 -23.22
N LEU A 68 13.66 -2.72 -24.39
CA LEU A 68 12.51 -3.08 -25.20
C LEU A 68 12.60 -4.54 -25.69
N GLN A 69 13.77 -4.98 -26.15
CA GLN A 69 14.01 -6.37 -26.55
C GLN A 69 13.76 -7.35 -25.39
N ALA A 70 14.18 -7.00 -24.17
CA ALA A 70 13.90 -7.80 -22.98
C ALA A 70 12.39 -7.90 -22.68
N LEU A 71 11.67 -6.77 -22.68
CA LEU A 71 10.22 -6.74 -22.44
C LEU A 71 9.42 -7.49 -23.51
N GLU A 72 9.84 -7.41 -24.78
CA GLU A 72 9.25 -8.18 -25.88
C GLU A 72 9.47 -9.68 -25.71
N ARG A 73 10.63 -10.10 -25.19
CA ARG A 73 10.87 -11.50 -24.87
C ARG A 73 9.97 -11.96 -23.72
N PHE A 74 9.95 -11.23 -22.61
CA PHE A 74 9.14 -11.59 -21.44
C PHE A 74 7.66 -11.74 -21.81
N SER A 75 7.11 -10.78 -22.55
CA SER A 75 5.71 -10.85 -23.01
C SER A 75 5.41 -11.99 -23.98
N ARG A 76 6.41 -12.58 -24.65
CA ARG A 76 6.24 -13.79 -25.48
C ARG A 76 6.25 -15.07 -24.65
N GLU A 77 7.05 -15.11 -23.59
CA GLU A 77 7.15 -16.28 -22.70
C GLU A 77 5.99 -16.36 -21.71
N GLY A 78 5.39 -15.21 -21.35
CA GLY A 78 4.16 -15.14 -20.58
C GLY A 78 4.05 -13.82 -19.78
N TRP A 79 2.84 -13.47 -19.37
CA TRP A 79 2.63 -12.21 -18.64
C TRP A 79 3.05 -12.27 -17.17
N ASP A 80 3.40 -13.43 -16.62
CA ASP A 80 3.83 -13.58 -15.22
C ASP A 80 5.12 -12.81 -14.92
N VAL A 81 6.09 -12.81 -15.84
CA VAL A 81 7.34 -12.05 -15.69
C VAL A 81 7.08 -10.54 -15.75
N VAL A 82 6.13 -10.13 -16.60
CA VAL A 82 5.72 -8.72 -16.71
C VAL A 82 4.91 -8.28 -15.49
N ASP A 83 4.06 -9.15 -14.95
CA ASP A 83 3.33 -8.94 -13.69
C ASP A 83 4.31 -8.69 -12.53
N GLN A 84 5.42 -9.44 -12.47
CA GLN A 84 6.48 -9.18 -11.49
C GLN A 84 7.13 -7.80 -11.67
N LEU A 85 7.31 -7.32 -12.91
CA LEU A 85 7.82 -5.96 -13.17
C LEU A 85 6.82 -4.87 -12.77
N ILE A 86 5.52 -5.08 -13.01
CA ILE A 86 4.45 -4.17 -12.54
C ILE A 86 4.47 -4.05 -11.02
N ASN A 87 4.79 -5.15 -10.34
CA ASN A 87 4.88 -5.27 -8.89
C ASN A 87 6.25 -4.94 -8.30
N HIS A 88 7.21 -4.51 -9.13
CA HIS A 88 8.55 -4.20 -8.67
C HIS A 88 8.56 -2.85 -7.91
N PRO A 89 9.08 -2.78 -6.67
CA PRO A 89 8.99 -1.59 -5.82
C PRO A 89 9.49 -0.29 -6.46
N LYS A 90 10.54 -0.37 -7.28
CA LYS A 90 11.10 0.79 -8.00
C LYS A 90 10.25 1.24 -9.20
N LEU A 91 9.45 0.35 -9.78
CA LEU A 91 8.72 0.63 -11.03
C LEU A 91 7.26 0.98 -10.77
N THR A 92 6.63 0.36 -9.76
CA THR A 92 5.19 0.47 -9.50
C THR A 92 4.72 1.92 -9.43
N SER A 93 5.40 2.77 -8.67
CA SER A 93 5.00 4.19 -8.52
C SER A 93 4.99 4.95 -9.84
N GLN A 94 6.02 4.78 -10.66
CA GLN A 94 6.12 5.46 -11.95
C GLN A 94 5.12 4.90 -12.97
N LEU A 95 4.90 3.58 -12.96
CA LEU A 95 3.91 2.92 -13.81
C LEU A 95 2.50 3.39 -13.50
N LEU A 96 2.15 3.56 -12.22
CA LEU A 96 0.84 4.06 -11.81
C LEU A 96 0.64 5.54 -12.14
N ALA A 97 1.71 6.35 -12.15
CA ALA A 97 1.63 7.74 -12.60
C ALA A 97 1.35 7.85 -14.10
N GLU A 98 1.88 6.94 -14.91
CA GLU A 98 1.67 6.94 -16.37
C GLU A 98 0.39 6.22 -16.79
N ILE A 99 0.08 5.09 -16.13
CA ILE A 99 -1.05 4.24 -16.44
C ILE A 99 -1.78 3.85 -15.13
N PRO A 100 -2.64 4.73 -14.59
CA PRO A 100 -3.28 4.55 -13.29
C PRO A 100 -4.14 3.28 -13.18
N ASN A 101 -4.67 2.79 -14.30
CA ASN A 101 -5.50 1.59 -14.33
C ASN A 101 -4.71 0.29 -14.13
N LEU A 102 -3.37 0.32 -14.08
CA LEU A 102 -2.55 -0.84 -13.71
C LEU A 102 -2.62 -1.18 -12.22
N SER A 103 -3.19 -0.29 -11.38
CA SER A 103 -3.37 -0.51 -9.94
C SER A 103 -4.08 -1.82 -9.60
N ILE A 104 -4.95 -2.31 -10.48
CA ILE A 104 -5.65 -3.60 -10.33
C ILE A 104 -4.73 -4.83 -10.40
N PHE A 105 -3.52 -4.68 -10.97
CA PHE A 105 -2.53 -5.75 -11.10
C PHE A 105 -1.41 -5.67 -10.06
N VAL A 106 -1.45 -4.63 -9.21
CA VAL A 106 -0.47 -4.45 -8.15
C VAL A 106 -0.88 -5.32 -6.95
N ARG A 107 -0.17 -6.42 -6.75
CA ARG A 107 -0.34 -7.45 -5.71
C ARG A 107 0.13 -6.99 -4.33
N THR A 108 0.93 -5.92 -4.28
CA THR A 108 1.47 -5.38 -3.03
C THR A 108 0.97 -3.95 -2.86
N ASN A 109 0.10 -3.74 -1.87
CA ASN A 109 -0.07 -2.44 -1.21
C ASN A 109 1.26 -1.71 -1.22
N ILE A 110 1.31 -0.50 -1.80
CA ILE A 110 2.48 0.37 -1.87
C ILE A 110 3.30 0.20 -0.59
N GLN A 111 4.27 -0.72 -0.63
CA GLN A 111 5.32 -0.79 0.35
C GLN A 111 6.15 0.40 -0.06
N SER A 112 5.92 1.48 0.70
CA SER A 112 6.95 2.44 1.06
C SER A 112 8.31 1.77 0.86
N VAL A 113 9.12 2.36 0.00
CA VAL A 113 10.53 2.04 -0.14
C VAL A 113 11.07 1.84 1.27
N HIS A 114 11.28 0.59 1.66
CA HIS A 114 12.13 0.26 2.79
C HIS A 114 13.56 0.55 2.31
N THR A 115 13.91 1.83 2.25
CA THR A 115 15.24 2.22 2.70
C THR A 115 15.23 1.80 4.16
N GLU A 116 15.97 0.76 4.50
CA GLU A 116 16.06 0.13 5.83
C GLU A 116 15.48 1.03 6.92
N ALA A 117 14.20 0.82 7.26
CA ALA A 117 13.64 1.48 8.40
C ALA A 117 14.46 0.98 9.59
N PRO A 118 15.01 1.87 10.43
CA PRO A 118 15.71 1.45 11.64
C PRO A 118 14.78 0.48 12.36
N SER A 119 15.31 -0.66 12.80
CA SER A 119 14.62 -1.76 13.46
C SER A 119 14.05 -1.40 14.84
N SER A 120 13.53 -0.18 15.01
CA SER A 120 13.10 0.41 16.27
C SER A 120 11.82 1.26 16.17
N LEU A 121 11.12 1.32 15.03
CA LEU A 121 9.85 2.04 14.97
C LEU A 121 8.78 1.27 15.74
N SER A 122 8.18 1.93 16.73
CA SER A 122 7.08 1.35 17.47
C SER A 122 5.80 1.35 16.63
N SER A 123 4.83 0.49 17.00
CA SER A 123 3.51 0.42 16.34
C SER A 123 2.80 1.78 16.28
N GLY A 124 3.02 2.65 17.26
CA GLY A 124 2.53 4.04 17.25
C GLY A 124 3.24 4.95 16.25
N ASP A 125 4.53 4.74 15.99
CA ASP A 125 5.28 5.53 15.00
C ASP A 125 4.82 5.22 13.58
N VAL A 126 4.44 3.96 13.32
CA VAL A 126 3.83 3.54 12.05
C VAL A 126 2.53 4.30 11.78
N VAL A 127 1.69 4.53 12.80
CA VAL A 127 0.44 5.29 12.65
C VAL A 127 0.72 6.78 12.45
N LEU A 128 1.71 7.35 13.15
CA LEU A 128 2.10 8.76 12.95
C LEU A 128 2.59 9.01 11.53
N LEU A 129 3.39 8.10 10.98
CA LEU A 129 3.82 8.16 9.59
C LEU A 129 2.62 8.10 8.65
N ALA A 130 1.73 7.12 8.82
CA ALA A 130 0.52 7.00 8.01
C ALA A 130 -0.39 8.24 8.09
N LEU A 131 -0.47 8.88 9.26
CA LEU A 131 -1.20 10.14 9.46
C LEU A 131 -0.58 11.32 8.72
N ASN A 132 0.75 11.44 8.71
CA ASN A 132 1.47 12.46 7.94
C ASN A 132 1.35 12.20 6.43
N ASP A 133 1.39 10.93 6.02
CA ASP A 133 1.30 10.53 4.61
C ASP A 133 -0.11 10.72 4.04
N ALA A 134 -1.16 10.70 4.87
CA ALA A 134 -2.55 10.75 4.41
C ALA A 134 -2.87 11.97 3.51
N GLU A 135 -2.33 13.16 3.80
CA GLU A 135 -2.51 14.35 2.94
C GLU A 135 -1.79 14.22 1.59
N HIS A 136 -0.67 13.51 1.56
CA HIS A 136 0.05 13.23 0.32
C HIS A 136 -0.69 12.15 -0.49
N LEU A 137 -1.17 11.10 0.17
CA LEU A 137 -1.93 10.00 -0.42
C LEU A 137 -3.26 10.47 -1.01
N MET A 138 -3.95 11.41 -0.38
CA MET A 138 -5.20 11.98 -0.92
C MET A 138 -4.99 12.63 -2.30
N ARG A 139 -3.84 13.28 -2.51
CA ARG A 139 -3.50 13.97 -3.77
C ARG A 139 -2.96 13.05 -4.86
N ILE A 140 -2.25 11.98 -4.48
CA ILE A 140 -1.49 11.15 -5.43
C ILE A 140 -2.12 9.78 -5.67
N SER A 141 -2.67 9.16 -4.63
CA SER A 141 -3.22 7.80 -4.66
C SER A 141 -4.74 7.77 -4.51
N GLY A 142 -5.35 8.93 -4.26
CA GLY A 142 -6.79 9.12 -4.13
C GLY A 142 -7.31 9.01 -2.69
N PRO A 143 -8.45 9.66 -2.40
CA PRO A 143 -9.18 9.61 -1.12
C PRO A 143 -9.28 8.23 -0.45
N VAL A 144 -9.68 7.22 -1.22
CA VAL A 144 -9.94 5.86 -0.70
C VAL A 144 -8.63 5.20 -0.27
N SER A 145 -7.56 5.33 -1.05
CA SER A 145 -6.25 4.76 -0.75
C SER A 145 -5.64 5.35 0.53
N ALA A 146 -5.86 6.65 0.77
CA ALA A 146 -5.44 7.30 2.00
C ALA A 146 -6.16 6.72 3.24
N VAL A 147 -7.47 6.50 3.13
CA VAL A 147 -8.29 5.89 4.20
C VAL A 147 -7.88 4.44 4.47
N ASP A 148 -7.60 3.64 3.42
CA ASP A 148 -7.14 2.26 3.58
C ASP A 148 -5.79 2.17 4.31
N ARG A 149 -4.85 3.05 3.97
CA ARG A 149 -3.53 3.11 4.62
C ARG A 149 -3.66 3.44 6.11
N LEU A 150 -4.52 4.40 6.44
CA LEU A 150 -4.79 4.79 7.82
C LEU A 150 -5.46 3.67 8.62
N HIS A 151 -6.45 3.01 8.02
CA HIS A 151 -7.11 1.85 8.63
C HIS A 151 -6.10 0.74 8.95
N THR A 152 -5.25 0.38 7.99
CA THR A 152 -4.25 -0.69 8.15
C THR A 152 -3.25 -0.37 9.25
N ALA A 153 -2.75 0.87 9.30
CA ALA A 153 -1.84 1.29 10.36
C ALA A 153 -2.51 1.25 11.75
N LEU A 154 -3.74 1.79 11.85
CA LEU A 154 -4.48 1.81 13.13
C LEU A 154 -4.82 0.39 13.62
N HIS A 155 -5.14 -0.52 12.71
CA HIS A 155 -5.37 -1.93 13.00
C HIS A 155 -4.14 -2.59 13.63
N GLY A 156 -2.98 -2.45 12.99
CA GLY A 156 -1.71 -2.96 13.53
C GLY A 156 -1.38 -2.40 14.91
N TYR A 157 -1.64 -1.10 15.12
CA TYR A 157 -1.44 -0.45 16.42
C TYR A 157 -2.35 -1.03 17.51
N PHE A 158 -3.66 -1.13 17.27
CA PHE A 158 -4.58 -1.68 18.27
C PHE A 158 -4.30 -3.15 18.57
N ARG A 159 -3.94 -3.95 17.56
CA ARG A 159 -3.53 -5.34 17.77
C ARG A 159 -2.28 -5.42 18.64
N SER A 160 -1.28 -4.58 18.37
CA SER A 160 -0.05 -4.51 19.17
C SER A 160 -0.36 -4.14 20.62
N LEU A 161 -1.21 -3.12 20.85
CA LEU A 161 -1.62 -2.73 22.20
C LEU A 161 -2.34 -3.85 22.96
N CYS A 162 -3.23 -4.60 22.30
CA CYS A 162 -3.88 -5.75 22.92
C CYS A 162 -2.83 -6.78 23.37
N ILE A 163 -1.90 -7.13 22.48
CA ILE A 163 -0.84 -8.11 22.76
C ILE A 163 0.08 -7.62 23.91
N GLU A 164 0.53 -6.37 23.85
CA GLU A 164 1.37 -5.74 24.88
C GLU A 164 0.67 -5.68 26.23
N SER A 165 -0.66 -5.58 26.24
CA SER A 165 -1.47 -5.58 27.46
C SER A 165 -1.88 -6.99 27.93
N GLY A 166 -1.39 -8.05 27.29
CA GLY A 166 -1.74 -9.44 27.61
C GLY A 166 -3.18 -9.83 27.23
N ILE A 167 -3.84 -9.07 26.35
CA ILE A 167 -5.20 -9.30 25.91
C ILE A 167 -5.17 -10.19 24.66
N THR A 168 -5.75 -11.39 24.77
CA THR A 168 -5.87 -12.31 23.64
C THR A 168 -6.91 -11.81 22.63
N VAL A 169 -6.52 -11.75 21.36
CA VAL A 169 -7.37 -11.37 20.24
C VAL A 169 -7.24 -12.40 19.13
N ALA A 170 -8.31 -12.60 18.35
CA ALA A 170 -8.26 -13.48 17.19
C ALA A 170 -7.29 -12.94 16.13
N ASP A 171 -6.69 -13.84 15.34
CA ASP A 171 -5.71 -13.45 14.31
C ASP A 171 -6.34 -12.60 13.20
N ASP A 172 -7.62 -12.82 12.92
CA ASP A 172 -8.43 -12.13 11.92
C ASP A 172 -9.33 -11.03 12.52
N ALA A 173 -9.10 -10.63 13.77
CA ALA A 173 -9.93 -9.64 14.46
C ALA A 173 -9.99 -8.32 13.67
N SER A 174 -11.20 -7.83 13.40
CA SER A 174 -11.41 -6.55 12.70
C SER A 174 -10.96 -5.35 13.55
N LEU A 175 -10.76 -4.19 12.93
CA LEU A 175 -10.43 -2.95 13.66
C LEU A 175 -11.51 -2.60 14.69
N THR A 176 -12.79 -2.77 14.34
CA THR A 176 -13.92 -2.58 15.24
C THR A 176 -13.87 -3.54 16.44
N ALA A 177 -13.53 -4.82 16.19
CA ALA A 177 -13.40 -5.82 17.25
C ALA A 177 -12.23 -5.50 18.19
N LEU A 178 -11.06 -5.15 17.64
CA LEU A 178 -9.90 -4.74 18.41
C LEU A 178 -10.21 -3.51 19.28
N PHE A 179 -10.86 -2.50 18.70
CA PHE A 179 -11.23 -1.29 19.45
C PHE A 179 -12.24 -1.58 20.57
N LYS A 180 -13.21 -2.47 20.32
CA LYS A 180 -14.13 -2.93 21.36
C LYS A 180 -13.38 -3.59 22.50
N VAL A 181 -12.49 -4.54 22.18
CA VAL A 181 -11.69 -5.27 23.17
C VAL A 181 -10.84 -4.31 23.99
N LEU A 182 -10.13 -3.37 23.35
CA LEU A 182 -9.34 -2.35 24.05
C LEU A 182 -10.19 -1.56 25.06
N ARG A 183 -11.34 -1.02 24.63
CA ARG A 183 -12.21 -0.23 25.53
C ARG A 183 -12.76 -1.03 26.72
N THR A 184 -12.98 -2.34 26.55
CA THR A 184 -13.61 -3.16 27.61
C THR A 184 -12.62 -3.91 28.50
N ALA A 185 -11.41 -4.19 28.00
CA ALA A 185 -10.44 -5.06 28.66
C ALA A 185 -9.14 -4.36 29.04
N HIS A 186 -8.76 -3.25 28.38
CA HIS A 186 -7.54 -2.54 28.72
C HIS A 186 -7.68 -1.84 30.08
N PRO A 187 -6.76 -2.04 31.05
CA PRO A 187 -6.90 -1.52 32.41
C PRO A 187 -7.17 -0.02 32.49
N ILE A 188 -6.45 0.77 31.68
CA ILE A 188 -6.55 2.25 31.67
C ILE A 188 -7.82 2.77 30.95
N LEU A 189 -8.45 1.95 30.11
CA LEU A 189 -9.62 2.36 29.32
C LEU A 189 -10.95 1.88 29.92
N LYS A 190 -10.90 0.99 30.91
CA LYS A 190 -12.07 0.41 31.58
C LYS A 190 -12.71 1.37 32.60
N ASP A 191 -11.93 2.28 33.17
CA ASP A 191 -12.37 3.30 34.13
C ASP A 191 -11.82 4.67 33.70
N LEU A 192 -12.72 5.55 33.27
CA LEU A 192 -12.37 6.90 32.79
C LEU A 192 -12.63 7.98 33.86
N GLY A 193 -12.84 7.59 35.12
CA GLY A 193 -13.00 8.48 36.26
C GLY A 193 -14.38 9.12 36.34
N SER A 194 -14.45 10.33 36.89
CA SER A 194 -15.73 11.00 37.24
C SER A 194 -16.68 11.26 36.07
N TYR A 195 -16.20 11.20 34.83
CA TYR A 195 -16.98 11.42 33.60
C TYR A 195 -17.13 10.16 32.76
N ASP A 196 -16.99 8.97 33.37
CA ASP A 196 -16.96 7.68 32.66
C ASP A 196 -18.16 7.47 31.74
N ASN A 197 -19.39 7.70 32.21
CA ASN A 197 -20.60 7.53 31.42
C ASN A 197 -20.60 8.35 30.12
N ASP A 198 -20.17 9.62 30.20
CA ASP A 198 -20.13 10.52 29.03
C ASP A 198 -19.00 10.13 28.07
N LEU A 199 -17.82 9.81 28.60
CA LEU A 199 -16.66 9.41 27.79
C LEU A 199 -16.88 8.06 27.11
N VAL A 200 -17.50 7.09 27.79
CA VAL A 200 -17.93 5.82 27.18
C VAL A 200 -18.90 6.07 26.03
N ARG A 201 -19.84 7.01 26.18
CA ARG A 201 -20.75 7.40 25.10
C ARG A 201 -20.02 8.01 23.91
N VAL A 202 -19.04 8.88 24.15
CA VAL A 202 -18.17 9.44 23.10
C VAL A 202 -17.39 8.35 22.38
N LEU A 203 -16.77 7.42 23.12
CA LEU A 203 -16.00 6.31 22.56
C LEU A 203 -16.87 5.33 21.76
N HIS A 204 -18.14 5.14 22.16
CA HIS A 204 -19.10 4.39 21.34
C HIS A 204 -19.44 5.11 20.04
N GLY A 205 -19.56 6.44 20.05
CA GLY A 205 -19.70 7.23 18.82
C GLY A 205 -18.53 7.00 17.86
N PHE A 206 -17.30 7.00 18.39
CA PHE A 206 -16.11 6.68 17.59
C PHE A 206 -16.03 5.21 17.15
N ALA A 207 -16.57 4.27 17.91
CA ALA A 207 -16.68 2.88 17.48
C ALA A 207 -17.60 2.76 16.25
N ASN A 208 -18.73 3.47 16.25
CA ASN A 208 -19.62 3.55 15.09
C ASN A 208 -18.93 4.26 13.91
N ALA A 209 -18.13 5.30 14.17
CA ALA A 209 -17.36 5.97 13.12
C ALA A 209 -16.32 5.03 12.49
N ILE A 210 -15.58 4.23 13.28
CA ILE A 210 -14.66 3.21 12.79
C ILE A 210 -15.39 2.19 11.92
N ASP A 211 -16.56 1.73 12.35
CA ASP A 211 -17.35 0.76 11.60
C ASP A 211 -17.85 1.33 10.26
N ALA A 212 -18.29 2.59 10.26
CA ALA A 212 -18.63 3.32 9.05
C ALA A 212 -17.41 3.51 8.14
N ILE A 213 -16.22 3.80 8.69
CA ILE A 213 -14.96 3.90 7.93
C ILE A 213 -14.61 2.56 7.25
N ASN A 214 -14.86 1.42 7.89
CA ASN A 214 -14.71 0.11 7.22
C ASN A 214 -15.63 0.00 6.01
N SER A 215 -16.86 0.51 6.12
CA SER A 215 -17.81 0.54 5.02
C SER A 215 -17.35 1.51 3.91
N LEU A 216 -16.80 2.68 4.25
CA LEU A 216 -16.23 3.63 3.27
C LEU A 216 -15.03 3.04 2.54
N ARG A 217 -14.16 2.30 3.24
CA ARG A 217 -13.05 1.55 2.65
C ARG A 217 -13.56 0.47 1.69
N ASN A 218 -14.61 -0.26 2.08
CA ASN A 218 -15.16 -1.38 1.30
C ASN A 218 -15.98 -0.92 0.09
N ASN A 219 -16.80 0.13 0.26
CA ASN A 219 -17.72 0.65 -0.76
C ASN A 219 -17.05 1.68 -1.69
N GLY A 220 -15.91 2.25 -1.29
CA GLY A 220 -15.00 2.96 -2.19
C GLY A 220 -14.01 2.04 -2.91
N SER A 221 -14.01 0.74 -2.62
CA SER A 221 -13.20 -0.25 -3.33
C SER A 221 -13.90 -0.69 -4.62
N ILE A 222 -13.09 -0.94 -5.66
CA ILE A 222 -13.48 -1.33 -7.03
C ILE A 222 -14.29 -2.67 -7.07
N ALA A 223 -14.55 -3.33 -5.94
CA ALA A 223 -15.32 -4.57 -5.85
C ALA A 223 -16.82 -4.41 -6.17
N HIS A 224 -17.34 -3.18 -6.10
CA HIS A 224 -18.65 -2.82 -6.66
C HIS A 224 -18.50 -1.51 -7.44
N PRO A 225 -19.13 -1.36 -8.62
CA PRO A 225 -19.20 -0.08 -9.32
C PRO A 225 -20.11 0.85 -8.51
N SER A 226 -19.58 1.45 -7.46
CA SER A 226 -20.17 2.63 -6.84
C SER A 226 -19.82 3.79 -7.76
N ASP A 227 -20.79 4.37 -8.45
CA ASP A 227 -20.61 5.60 -9.24
C ASP A 227 -20.20 6.82 -8.36
N ASP A 228 -20.06 6.62 -7.05
CA ASP A 228 -19.87 7.63 -6.02
C ASP A 228 -18.62 7.28 -5.16
N LEU A 229 -17.44 7.55 -5.73
CA LEU A 229 -16.17 7.44 -4.99
C LEU A 229 -16.12 8.51 -3.89
N LEU A 230 -15.40 8.20 -2.80
CA LEU A 230 -15.22 9.12 -1.69
C LEU A 230 -14.58 10.44 -2.17
N GLY A 231 -15.25 11.56 -1.92
CA GLY A 231 -14.70 12.89 -2.17
C GLY A 231 -13.54 13.21 -1.23
N GLU A 232 -12.72 14.20 -1.61
CA GLU A 232 -11.61 14.70 -0.80
C GLU A 232 -12.07 15.21 0.59
N PRO A 233 -13.19 15.97 0.74
CA PRO A 233 -13.67 16.39 2.05
C PRO A 233 -14.06 15.22 2.97
N GLU A 234 -14.71 14.20 2.43
CA GLU A 234 -15.12 13.00 3.17
C GLU A 234 -13.90 12.15 3.58
N ALA A 235 -12.87 12.09 2.73
CA ALA A 235 -11.59 11.47 3.05
C ALA A 235 -10.90 12.17 4.22
N HIS A 236 -10.88 13.50 4.19
CA HIS A 236 -10.36 14.30 5.30
C HIS A 236 -11.14 14.08 6.58
N LEU A 237 -12.46 13.96 6.52
CA LEU A 237 -13.28 13.63 7.69
C LEU A 237 -12.88 12.26 8.28
N ALA A 238 -12.78 11.22 7.44
CA ALA A 238 -12.39 9.89 7.88
C ALA A 238 -10.97 9.86 8.46
N ALA A 239 -10.02 10.57 7.83
CA ALA A 239 -8.65 10.69 8.32
C ALA A 239 -8.58 11.41 9.67
N ASN A 240 -9.32 12.51 9.82
CA ASN A 240 -9.35 13.27 11.07
C ASN A 240 -10.03 12.50 12.21
N ALA A 241 -11.09 11.73 11.91
CA ALA A 241 -11.70 10.83 12.88
C ALA A 241 -10.70 9.77 13.37
N THR A 242 -10.00 9.11 12.44
CA THR A 242 -8.94 8.14 12.74
C THR A 242 -7.84 8.77 13.61
N ARG A 243 -7.38 9.97 13.23
CA ARG A 243 -6.37 10.75 13.98
C ARG A 243 -6.80 11.03 15.41
N THR A 244 -8.06 11.41 15.60
CA THR A 244 -8.62 11.73 16.91
C THR A 244 -8.59 10.52 17.83
N ILE A 245 -9.04 9.36 17.33
CA ILE A 245 -9.07 8.11 18.09
C ILE A 245 -7.64 7.67 18.44
N PHE A 246 -6.74 7.68 17.46
CA PHE A 246 -5.33 7.33 17.67
C PHE A 246 -4.69 8.19 18.76
N ASN A 247 -4.84 9.51 18.67
CA ASN A 247 -4.24 10.44 19.62
C ASN A 247 -4.77 10.23 21.04
N TYR A 248 -6.07 9.99 21.20
CA TYR A 248 -6.66 9.71 22.51
C TYR A 248 -6.13 8.40 23.10
N ILE A 249 -6.15 7.31 22.33
CA ILE A 249 -5.68 6.00 22.81
C ILE A 249 -4.20 6.04 23.13
N ARG A 250 -3.39 6.65 22.27
CA ARG A 250 -1.95 6.82 22.51
C ARG A 250 -1.67 7.62 23.77
N ALA A 251 -2.37 8.73 23.99
CA ALA A 251 -2.20 9.55 25.20
C ALA A 251 -2.62 8.81 26.47
N LYS A 252 -3.66 7.97 26.40
CA LYS A 252 -4.13 7.19 27.56
C LYS A 252 -3.22 6.00 27.88
N VAL A 253 -2.71 5.30 26.88
CA VAL A 253 -1.99 4.04 27.06
C VAL A 253 -0.49 4.24 27.24
N ARG A 254 0.12 5.30 26.68
CA ARG A 254 1.51 5.66 26.96
C ARG A 254 1.61 6.70 28.07
N HIS A 255 1.62 6.22 29.30
CA HIS A 255 2.24 6.85 30.47
C HIS A 255 3.03 5.81 31.25
#